data_AF-A0A0M4LRM2-F1
#
_entry.id   AF-A0A0M4LRM2-F1
#
_cell.length_a   1.000
_cell.length_b   1.000
_cell.length_c   1.000
_cell.angle_alpha   90.00
_cell.angle_beta   90.00
_cell.angle_gamma   90.00
#
_symmetry.space_group_name_H-M   'P 1'
#
loop_
_entity.id
_entity.type
_entity.pdbx_description
1 polymer ?
#
loop_
_entity_poly.entity_id
_entity_poly.type
_entity_poly.pdbx_seq_one_letter_code
_entity_poly.pdbx_strand_id
1 'polypeptide(L)'
;MTSQPVDPSAAATSGPGERRELTVRRAPKFVPFMIVGALLGVVAAGIFTLLSPSTEDFEPSSVFGFFSVLLVLPGLGLGAVAALVIDRQSVRKARTAVVESVPESDEDTSAH
;
A
#
# COMPACT_ATOMS: atom_id res chain seq x y z
N MET A 1 -4.56 66.05 15.02
CA MET A 1 -3.85 65.14 14.10
C MET A 1 -2.88 64.31 14.91
N THR A 2 -3.35 63.21 15.50
CA THR A 2 -2.52 62.23 16.21
C THR A 2 -2.22 61.09 15.24
N SER A 3 -0.98 61.03 14.78
CA SER A 3 -0.45 59.96 13.94
C SER A 3 -0.51 58.63 14.70
N GLN A 4 -1.30 57.69 14.16
CA GLN A 4 -1.33 56.29 14.57
C GLN A 4 0.05 55.67 14.24
N PRO A 5 0.70 54.94 15.15
CA PRO A 5 1.87 54.16 14.78
C PRO A 5 1.38 53.01 13.89
N VAL A 6 1.91 52.94 12.67
CA VAL A 6 1.75 51.78 11.80
C VAL A 6 2.53 50.65 12.48
N ASP A 7 1.81 49.67 13.03
CA ASP A 7 2.39 48.41 13.48
C ASP A 7 3.05 47.73 12.26
N PRO A 8 4.38 47.56 12.22
CA PRO A 8 5.03 46.78 11.17
C PRO A 8 4.70 45.28 11.27
N SER A 9 4.00 44.87 12.34
CA SER A 9 3.62 43.49 12.64
C SER A 9 2.30 43.02 11.98
N ALA A 10 1.68 43.84 11.13
CA ALA A 10 0.51 43.42 10.35
C ALA A 10 0.86 42.84 8.97
N ALA A 11 2.12 42.96 8.51
CA ALA A 11 2.53 42.64 7.14
C ALA A 11 3.49 41.43 7.02
N ALA A 12 3.80 40.71 8.09
CA ALA A 12 4.87 39.70 8.11
C ALA A 12 4.42 38.25 8.39
N THR A 13 3.14 37.91 8.22
CA THR A 13 2.64 36.53 8.43
C THR A 13 2.35 35.78 7.13
N SER A 14 3.27 35.86 6.17
CA SER A 14 3.32 34.96 5.02
C SER A 14 4.76 34.56 4.77
N GLY A 15 5.31 33.79 5.70
CA GLY A 15 6.64 33.21 5.56
C GLY A 15 6.66 32.22 4.38
N PRO A 16 7.68 32.26 3.50
CA PRO A 16 7.90 31.25 2.48
C PRO A 16 8.39 29.97 3.18
N GLY A 17 7.45 29.18 3.69
CA GLY A 17 7.80 28.01 4.49
C GLY A 17 6.63 27.22 5.05
N GLU A 18 5.41 27.43 4.58
CA GLU A 18 4.28 26.56 4.95
C GLU A 18 4.41 25.21 4.22
N ARG A 19 5.36 24.42 4.73
CA ARG A 19 5.66 23.06 4.36
C ARG A 19 4.47 22.20 4.80
N ARG A 20 3.46 22.15 3.94
CA ARG A 20 2.22 21.42 4.17
C ARG A 20 2.56 19.93 4.20
N GLU A 21 2.73 19.37 5.40
CA GLU A 21 2.92 17.93 5.63
C GLU A 21 1.67 17.16 5.17
N LEU A 22 1.66 16.81 3.88
CA LEU A 22 0.72 15.85 3.34
C LEU A 22 1.13 14.48 3.87
N THR A 23 0.46 14.02 4.93
CA THR A 23 0.53 12.63 5.38
C THR A 23 0.01 11.74 4.25
N VAL A 24 0.93 11.27 3.40
CA VAL A 24 0.62 10.25 2.40
C VAL A 24 0.42 8.96 3.16
N ARG A 25 -0.84 8.63 3.45
CA ARG A 25 -1.23 7.28 3.83
C ARG A 25 -0.97 6.40 2.60
N ARG A 26 0.21 5.76 2.53
CA ARG A 26 0.43 4.69 1.56
C ARG A 26 -0.64 3.63 1.81
N ALA A 27 -1.56 3.47 0.87
CA ALA A 27 -2.55 2.42 0.91
C ALA A 27 -1.80 1.07 0.90
N PRO A 28 -2.05 0.19 1.88
CA PRO A 28 -1.41 -1.12 1.93
C PRO A 28 -1.71 -1.94 0.67
N LYS A 29 -0.69 -2.52 0.04
CA LYS A 29 -0.85 -3.22 -1.25
C LYS A 29 -1.25 -4.69 -1.05
N PHE A 30 -2.40 -4.94 -0.44
CA PHE A 30 -2.89 -6.31 -0.19
C PHE A 30 -3.55 -6.98 -1.40
N VAL A 31 -4.12 -6.16 -2.31
CA VAL A 31 -4.91 -6.64 -3.46
C VAL A 31 -4.14 -7.62 -4.37
N PRO A 32 -2.87 -7.38 -4.77
CA PRO A 32 -2.15 -8.29 -5.67
C PRO A 32 -1.95 -9.69 -5.06
N PHE A 33 -1.65 -9.76 -3.76
CA PHE A 33 -1.43 -11.04 -3.08
C PHE A 33 -2.73 -11.82 -2.88
N MET A 34 -3.84 -11.13 -2.61
CA MET A 34 -5.15 -11.76 -2.59
C MET A 34 -5.51 -12.35 -3.96
N ILE A 35 -5.22 -11.62 -5.05
CA ILE A 35 -5.45 -12.09 -6.43
C ILE A 35 -4.63 -13.35 -6.69
N VAL A 36 -3.34 -13.36 -6.33
CA VAL A 36 -2.48 -14.54 -6.51
C VAL A 36 -3.01 -15.74 -5.71
N GLY A 37 -3.39 -15.54 -4.45
CA GLY A 37 -3.99 -16.60 -3.62
C GLY A 37 -5.31 -17.14 -4.19
N ALA A 38 -6.17 -16.25 -4.69
CA ALA A 38 -7.41 -16.61 -5.37
C ALA A 38 -7.14 -17.47 -6.61
N LEU A 39 -6.21 -17.02 -7.47
CA LEU A 39 -5.84 -17.73 -8.69
C LEU A 39 -5.26 -19.11 -8.39
N LEU A 40 -4.39 -19.23 -7.37
CA LEU A 40 -3.91 -20.53 -6.91
C LEU A 40 -5.07 -21.44 -6.48
N GLY A 41 -6.05 -20.90 -5.76
CA GLY A 41 -7.25 -21.65 -5.35
C GLY A 41 -8.07 -22.15 -6.54
N VAL A 42 -8.30 -21.31 -7.56
CA VAL A 42 -9.01 -21.69 -8.79
C VAL A 42 -8.24 -22.78 -9.55
N VAL A 43 -6.92 -22.63 -9.71
CA VAL A 43 -6.08 -23.63 -10.39
C VAL A 43 -6.14 -24.96 -9.64
N ALA A 44 -6.01 -24.95 -8.32
CA ALA A 44 -6.14 -26.15 -7.50
C ALA A 44 -7.54 -26.79 -7.63
N ALA A 45 -8.62 -26.01 -7.64
CA ALA A 45 -9.97 -26.52 -7.87
C ALA A 45 -10.12 -27.21 -9.24
N GLY A 46 -9.52 -26.63 -10.28
CA GLY A 46 -9.45 -27.25 -11.61
C GLY A 46 -8.73 -28.60 -11.57
N ILE A 47 -7.58 -28.68 -10.91
CA ILE A 47 -6.84 -29.94 -10.73
C ILE A 47 -7.69 -30.98 -10.00
N PHE A 48 -8.33 -30.61 -8.88
CA PHE A 48 -9.21 -31.52 -8.15
C PHE A 48 -10.38 -32.02 -9.00
N THR A 49 -10.94 -31.15 -9.85
CA THR A 49 -12.03 -31.52 -10.76
C THR A 49 -11.54 -32.51 -11.82
N LEU A 50 -10.34 -32.30 -12.37
CA LEU A 50 -9.74 -33.20 -13.37
C LEU A 50 -9.34 -34.56 -12.77
N LEU A 51 -8.95 -34.59 -11.50
CA LEU A 51 -8.65 -35.82 -10.77
C LEU A 51 -9.92 -36.52 -10.25
N SER A 52 -11.05 -35.81 -10.17
CA SER A 52 -12.31 -36.36 -9.69
C SER A 52 -12.86 -37.33 -10.73
N PRO A 53 -13.17 -38.59 -10.34
CA PRO A 53 -13.82 -39.52 -11.24
C PRO A 53 -15.20 -38.99 -11.58
N SER A 54 -15.50 -38.90 -12.88
CA SER A 54 -16.82 -38.52 -13.37
C SER A 54 -17.81 -39.65 -13.07
N THR A 55 -18.42 -39.61 -11.90
CA THR A 55 -19.55 -40.48 -11.53
C THR A 55 -20.86 -39.85 -11.99
N GLU A 56 -21.85 -40.63 -12.39
CA GLU A 56 -23.17 -40.09 -12.79
C GLU A 56 -23.82 -39.20 -11.71
N ASP A 57 -23.44 -39.40 -10.44
CA ASP A 57 -23.94 -38.63 -9.31
C ASP A 57 -23.44 -37.17 -9.25
N PHE A 58 -22.32 -36.84 -9.91
CA PHE A 58 -21.68 -35.53 -9.77
C PHE A 58 -21.16 -34.98 -11.10
N GLU A 59 -21.85 -33.94 -11.58
CA GLU A 59 -21.41 -33.14 -12.71
C GLU A 59 -20.07 -32.44 -12.40
N PRO A 60 -19.08 -32.46 -13.33
CA PRO A 60 -17.78 -31.81 -13.14
C PRO A 60 -17.87 -30.31 -12.82
N SER A 61 -18.89 -29.63 -13.32
CA SER A 61 -19.14 -28.20 -13.06
C SER A 61 -19.50 -27.93 -11.59
N SER A 62 -20.26 -28.83 -10.97
CA SER A 62 -20.62 -28.76 -9.55
C SER A 62 -19.41 -29.02 -8.66
N VAL A 63 -18.58 -30.00 -9.02
CA VAL A 63 -17.32 -30.31 -8.33
C VAL A 63 -16.38 -29.11 -8.39
N PHE A 64 -16.20 -28.54 -9.59
CA PHE A 64 -15.38 -27.35 -9.79
C PHE A 64 -15.89 -26.16 -9.00
N GLY A 65 -17.19 -25.88 -9.04
CA GLY A 65 -17.81 -24.78 -8.30
C GLY A 65 -17.61 -24.90 -6.80
N PHE A 66 -17.84 -26.10 -6.25
CA PHE A 66 -17.64 -26.40 -4.83
C PHE A 66 -16.18 -26.18 -4.41
N PHE A 67 -15.23 -26.81 -5.11
CA PHE A 67 -13.80 -26.65 -4.78
C PHE A 67 -13.30 -25.24 -5.03
N SER A 68 -13.84 -24.51 -6.01
CA SER A 68 -13.50 -23.11 -6.26
C SER A 68 -13.83 -22.25 -5.04
N VAL A 69 -15.05 -22.33 -4.52
CA VAL A 69 -15.41 -21.57 -3.30
C VAL A 69 -14.56 -22.02 -2.11
N LEU A 70 -14.40 -23.34 -1.95
CA LEU A 70 -13.66 -23.94 -0.84
C LEU A 70 -12.17 -23.55 -0.82
N LEU A 71 -11.54 -23.35 -1.98
CA LEU A 71 -10.11 -23.04 -2.09
C LEU A 71 -9.83 -21.55 -2.30
N VAL A 72 -10.68 -20.83 -3.02
CA VAL A 72 -10.51 -19.39 -3.25
C VAL A 72 -10.67 -18.62 -1.95
N LEU A 73 -11.67 -18.93 -1.12
CA LEU A 73 -11.91 -18.21 0.13
C LEU A 73 -10.72 -18.25 1.11
N PRO A 74 -10.16 -19.44 1.46
CA PRO A 74 -8.93 -19.50 2.25
C PRO A 74 -7.72 -19.01 1.47
N GLY A 75 -7.68 -19.16 0.14
CA GLY A 75 -6.63 -18.61 -0.71
C GLY A 75 -6.52 -17.09 -0.62
N LEU A 76 -7.65 -16.37 -0.61
CA LEU A 76 -7.71 -14.94 -0.34
C LEU A 76 -7.17 -14.63 1.07
N GLY A 77 -7.59 -15.39 2.07
CA GLY A 77 -7.16 -15.20 3.46
C GLY A 77 -5.65 -15.38 3.62
N LEU A 78 -5.11 -16.48 3.11
CA LEU A 78 -3.66 -16.76 3.08
C LEU A 78 -2.89 -15.71 2.29
N GLY A 79 -3.41 -15.30 1.13
CA GLY A 79 -2.84 -14.21 0.32
C GLY A 79 -2.80 -12.90 1.09
N ALA A 80 -3.88 -12.53 1.77
CA ALA A 80 -3.94 -11.33 2.60
C ALA A 80 -2.97 -11.39 3.80
N VAL A 81 -2.87 -12.54 4.48
CA VAL A 81 -1.90 -12.74 5.57
C VAL A 81 -0.46 -12.63 5.07
N ALA A 82 -0.14 -13.28 3.94
CA ALA A 82 1.17 -13.15 3.31
C ALA A 82 1.47 -11.69 2.93
N ALA A 83 0.48 -10.96 2.42
CA ALA A 83 0.58 -9.55 2.12
C ALA A 83 0.85 -8.71 3.37
N LEU A 84 0.15 -8.98 4.48
CA LEU A 84 0.38 -8.29 5.75
C LEU A 84 1.80 -8.49 6.26
N VAL A 85 2.35 -9.70 6.11
CA VAL A 85 3.74 -10.00 6.53
C VAL A 85 4.74 -9.24 5.66
N ILE A 86 4.57 -9.24 4.34
CA ILE A 86 5.50 -8.61 3.39
C ILE A 86 5.37 -7.08 3.39
N ASP A 87 4.14 -6.55 3.37
CA ASP A 87 3.86 -5.11 3.32
C ASP A 87 4.32 -4.42 4.62
N ARG A 88 4.24 -5.10 5.77
CA ARG A 88 4.80 -4.62 7.04
C ARG A 88 6.33 -4.42 6.97
N GLN A 89 7.04 -5.27 6.21
CA GLN A 89 8.48 -5.07 5.97
C GLN A 89 8.73 -3.94 4.98
N SER A 90 7.92 -3.84 3.93
CA SER A 90 8.05 -2.81 2.88
C SER A 90 7.80 -1.38 3.41
N VAL A 91 6.79 -1.19 4.26
CA VAL A 91 6.51 0.11 4.91
C VAL A 91 7.66 0.55 5.80
N ARG A 92 8.31 -0.38 6.53
CA ARG A 92 9.51 -0.08 7.32
C ARG A 92 10.69 0.33 6.44
N LYS A 93 10.93 -0.38 5.34
CA LYS A 93 12.08 -0.13 4.45
C LYS A 93 11.95 1.19 3.68
N ALA A 94 10.74 1.52 3.23
CA ALA A 94 10.46 2.75 2.50
C ALA A 94 10.74 4.04 3.29
N ARG A 95 10.71 3.98 4.63
CA ARG A 95 11.04 5.13 5.50
C ARG A 95 12.53 5.51 5.44
N THR A 96 13.39 4.61 4.97
CA THR A 96 14.85 4.81 4.96
C THR A 96 15.34 5.46 3.65
N ALA A 97 14.56 5.40 2.56
CA ALA A 97 15.00 5.85 1.23
C ALA A 97 14.60 7.30 0.87
N VAL A 98 13.95 8.05 1.77
CA VAL A 98 13.48 9.43 1.51
C VAL A 98 14.25 10.46 2.35
N VAL A 99 15.28 10.07 3.10
CA VAL A 99 16.04 10.97 4.00
C VAL A 99 17.47 11.23 3.49
N GLU A 100 17.64 11.32 2.17
CA GLU A 100 18.84 11.87 1.56
C GLU A 100 18.43 13.08 0.69
N SER A 101 17.90 14.13 1.32
CA SER A 101 17.95 15.47 0.74
C SER A 101 19.11 16.20 1.41
N VAL A 102 20.19 16.25 0.63
CA VAL A 102 21.48 16.93 0.81
C VAL A 102 21.38 18.18 1.70
N PRO A 103 22.30 18.39 2.67
CA PRO A 103 22.37 19.61 3.45
C PRO A 103 22.50 20.81 2.50
N GLU A 104 21.68 21.83 2.71
CA GLU A 104 21.91 23.15 2.13
C GLU A 104 23.31 23.57 2.56
N SER A 105 24.24 23.58 1.60
CA SER A 105 25.55 24.18 1.79
C SER A 105 25.30 25.67 1.94
N ASP A 106 25.18 26.12 3.18
CA ASP A 106 25.44 27.51 3.53
C ASP A 106 26.89 27.78 3.10
N GLU A 107 27.05 28.34 1.89
CA GLU A 107 28.27 29.01 1.47
C GLU A 107 28.45 30.23 2.37
N ASP A 108 28.97 29.97 3.56
CA ASP A 108 29.64 30.94 4.38
C ASP A 108 30.99 31.24 3.71
N THR A 109 30.96 32.02 2.63
CA THR A 109 32.15 32.77 2.19
C THR A 109 32.11 34.12 2.86
N SER A 110 32.51 34.10 4.13
CA SER A 110 33.23 35.19 4.75
C SER A 110 34.68 35.18 4.23
N ALA A 111 34.98 35.97 3.19
CA ALA A 111 36.33 36.49 2.91
C ALA A 111 36.35 37.38 1.65
N HIS A 112 36.27 38.70 1.83
CA HIS A 112 37.31 39.68 1.45
C HIS A 112 36.81 41.12 1.54
#